data_AF-A0A1I0RXJ0-F1
#
_entry.id   AF-A0A1I0RXJ0-F1
#
_cell.length_a   1.000
_cell.length_b   1.000
_cell.length_c   1.000
_cell.angle_alpha   90.00
_cell.angle_beta   90.00
_cell.angle_gamma   90.00
#
_symmetry.space_group_name_H-M   'P 1'
#
loop_
_entity.id
_entity.type
_entity.pdbx_description
1 polymer ?
#
loop_
_entity_poly.entity_id
_entity_poly.type
_entity_poly.pdbx_seq_one_letter_code
_entity_poly.pdbx_strand_id
1 'polypeptide(L)'
;MICWMQNINKCIEKMQRAPKLIPLYGHRYIPIVTGVDNPPIFSVYQTDVIYYGIDLENYFRNEFLIMSRSVLDDARNNNEITIIPFWSQFCFYD
;
A
#
# COMPACT_ATOMS: atom_id res chain seq x y z
N MET A 1 -1.51 27.58 20.50
CA MET A 1 -1.82 27.95 19.09
C MET A 1 -0.64 27.76 18.14
N ILE A 2 0.57 28.27 18.44
CA ILE A 2 1.77 28.17 17.56
C ILE A 2 2.22 26.72 17.31
N CYS A 3 2.25 25.86 18.34
CA CYS A 3 2.67 24.46 18.21
C CYS A 3 1.73 23.63 17.30
N TRP A 4 0.43 23.95 17.27
CA TRP A 4 -0.57 23.27 16.43
C TRP A 4 -0.34 23.54 14.93
N MET A 5 -0.06 24.80 14.57
CA MET A 5 0.27 25.17 13.19
C MET A 5 1.59 24.53 12.72
N GLN A 6 2.58 24.43 13.60
CA GLN A 6 3.83 23.73 13.30
C GLN A 6 3.60 22.25 12.99
N ASN A 7 2.71 21.58 13.73
CA ASN A 7 2.35 20.19 13.49
C ASN A 7 1.60 20.00 12.17
N ILE A 8 0.66 20.89 11.83
CA ILE A 8 -0.06 20.85 10.54
C ILE A 8 0.91 20.98 9.37
N ASN A 9 1.83 21.93 9.41
CA ASN A 9 2.80 22.12 8.34
C ASN A 9 3.70 20.89 8.16
N LYS A 10 4.13 20.28 9.27
CA LYS A 10 4.90 19.04 9.25
C LYS A 10 4.11 17.87 8.65
N CYS A 11 2.80 17.78 8.92
CA CYS A 11 1.93 16.79 8.31
C CYS A 11 1.78 17.02 6.80
N ILE A 12 1.54 18.26 6.37
CA ILE A 12 1.43 18.62 4.94
C ILE A 12 2.73 18.29 4.19
N GLU A 13 3.88 18.64 4.78
CA GLU A 13 5.20 18.36 4.19
C GLU A 13 5.42 16.85 4.00
N LYS A 14 5.08 16.03 5.00
CA LYS A 14 5.16 14.57 4.88
C LYS A 14 4.19 14.02 3.83
N MET A 15 2.95 14.52 3.81
CA MET A 15 1.92 14.12 2.85
C MET A 15 2.36 14.40 1.41
N GLN A 16 2.99 15.55 1.15
CA GLN A 16 3.47 15.92 -0.18
C GLN A 16 4.62 15.03 -0.68
N ARG A 17 5.36 14.39 0.23
CA ARG A 17 6.47 13.47 -0.10
C ARG A 17 6.05 12.01 -0.21
N ALA A 18 4.87 11.65 0.29
CA ALA A 18 4.37 10.28 0.18
C ALA A 18 4.13 9.92 -1.29
N PRO A 19 4.49 8.70 -1.75
CA PRO A 19 4.13 8.25 -3.08
C PRO A 19 2.63 8.36 -3.31
N LYS A 20 2.21 8.89 -4.45
CA LYS A 20 0.78 9.02 -4.77
C LYS A 20 0.15 7.64 -4.94
N LEU A 21 -1.07 7.49 -4.46
CA LEU A 21 -1.89 6.29 -4.66
C LEU A 21 -2.89 6.56 -5.78
N ILE A 22 -2.92 5.68 -6.78
CA ILE A 22 -3.99 5.66 -7.78
C ILE A 22 -5.09 4.74 -7.24
N PRO A 23 -6.34 5.24 -7.16
CA PRO A 23 -7.46 4.41 -6.70
C PRO A 23 -7.78 3.32 -7.71
N LEU A 24 -8.01 2.12 -7.20
CA LEU A 24 -8.62 1.00 -7.89
C LEU A 24 -10.03 0.78 -7.33
N TYR A 25 -10.61 -0.40 -7.55
CA TYR A 25 -11.94 -0.73 -7.03
C TYR A 25 -11.93 -0.89 -5.50
N GLY A 26 -12.93 -0.30 -4.84
CA GLY A 26 -13.10 -0.35 -3.38
C GLY A 26 -12.03 0.46 -2.64
N HIS A 27 -11.43 -0.15 -1.62
CA HIS A 27 -10.39 0.46 -0.79
C HIS A 27 -8.99 0.07 -1.24
N ARG A 28 -8.78 -0.11 -2.55
CA ARG A 28 -7.55 -0.64 -3.14
C ARG A 28 -6.81 0.42 -3.93
N TYR A 29 -5.49 0.37 -3.87
CA TYR A 29 -4.65 1.41 -4.46
C TYR A 29 -3.35 0.83 -5.02
N ILE A 30 -2.94 1.35 -6.18
CA ILE A 30 -1.61 1.11 -6.74
C ILE A 30 -0.71 2.34 -6.49
N PRO A 31 0.50 2.17 -5.93
CA PRO A 31 1.39 3.29 -5.70
C PRO A 31 2.09 3.71 -7.01
N ILE A 32 2.27 5.02 -7.18
CA ILE A 32 3.14 5.57 -8.22
C ILE A 32 4.56 5.62 -7.66
N VAL A 33 5.42 4.72 -8.15
CA VAL A 33 6.82 4.61 -7.74
C VAL A 33 7.70 4.44 -8.98
N THR A 34 8.87 5.09 -8.98
CA THR A 34 9.84 4.97 -10.07
C THR A 34 10.69 3.72 -9.90
N GLY A 35 10.95 3.00 -11.00
CA GLY A 35 11.83 1.82 -11.00
C GLY A 35 11.19 0.54 -10.48
N VAL A 36 9.86 0.52 -10.33
CA VAL A 36 9.09 -0.68 -10.03
C VAL A 36 7.97 -0.78 -11.06
N ASP A 37 8.09 -1.77 -11.96
CA ASP A 37 7.15 -1.92 -13.08
C ASP A 37 5.80 -2.51 -12.65
N ASN A 38 5.79 -3.32 -11.60
CA ASN A 38 4.60 -4.02 -11.12
C ASN A 38 4.53 -3.97 -9.58
N PRO A 39 4.18 -2.81 -9.00
CA PRO A 39 4.18 -2.64 -7.56
C PRO A 39 3.02 -3.39 -6.90
N PRO A 40 3.11 -3.71 -5.60
CA PRO A 40 2.03 -4.34 -4.88
C PRO A 40 0.82 -3.41 -4.77
N ILE A 41 -0.34 -4.03 -4.63
CA ILE A 41 -1.60 -3.35 -4.40
C ILE A 41 -1.84 -3.26 -2.89
N PHE A 42 -2.10 -2.04 -2.43
CA PHE A 42 -2.44 -1.78 -1.03
C PHE A 42 -3.95 -1.79 -0.84
N SER A 43 -4.40 -2.31 0.30
CA SER A 43 -5.71 -1.97 0.84
C SER A 43 -5.52 -0.93 1.93
N VAL A 44 -6.13 0.25 1.76
CA VAL A 44 -6.12 1.33 2.75
C VAL A 44 -7.54 1.55 3.22
N TYR A 45 -7.84 1.08 4.42
CA TYR A 45 -9.17 1.18 5.02
C TYR A 45 -9.07 1.68 6.45
N GLN A 46 -9.60 2.88 6.68
CA GLN A 46 -9.51 3.57 7.96
C GLN A 46 -8.05 3.73 8.43
N THR A 47 -7.67 3.03 9.50
CA THR A 47 -6.31 3.05 10.06
C THR A 47 -5.42 1.94 9.51
N ASP A 48 -6.00 0.97 8.80
CA ASP A 48 -5.31 -0.25 8.40
C ASP A 48 -4.79 -0.11 6.97
N VAL A 49 -3.52 -0.44 6.80
CA VAL A 49 -2.83 -0.48 5.51
C VAL A 49 -2.16 -1.83 5.39
N ILE A 50 -2.60 -2.61 4.41
CA ILE A 50 -2.11 -3.98 4.20
C ILE A 50 -1.72 -4.17 2.73
N TYR A 51 -0.87 -5.16 2.48
CA TYR A 51 -0.76 -5.70 1.13
C TYR A 51 -2.04 -6.49 0.79
N TYR A 52 -2.61 -6.22 -0.37
CA TYR A 52 -3.81 -6.90 -0.85
C TYR A 52 -3.52 -7.75 -2.09
N GLY A 53 -2.54 -7.34 -2.89
CA GLY A 53 -1.96 -8.16 -3.95
C GLY A 53 -0.48 -7.87 -4.07
N ILE A 54 0.31 -8.90 -4.38
CA ILE A 54 1.75 -8.73 -4.61
C ILE A 54 2.06 -7.94 -5.89
N ASP A 55 1.10 -7.93 -6.79
CA ASP A 55 1.08 -7.18 -8.04
C ASP A 55 -0.37 -7.00 -8.55
N LEU A 56 -0.52 -6.36 -9.71
CA LEU A 56 -1.84 -6.09 -10.30
C LEU A 56 -2.59 -7.36 -10.73
N GLU A 57 -1.89 -8.38 -11.22
CA GLU A 57 -2.52 -9.64 -11.64
C GLU A 57 -3.06 -10.41 -10.44
N ASN A 58 -2.25 -10.56 -9.40
CA ASN A 58 -2.64 -11.18 -8.15
C ASN A 58 -3.80 -10.44 -7.51
N TYR A 59 -3.83 -9.11 -7.56
CA TYR A 59 -4.99 -8.33 -7.14
C TYR A 59 -6.27 -8.71 -7.89
N PHE A 60 -6.26 -8.74 -9.23
CA PHE A 60 -7.46 -9.08 -9.99
C PHE A 60 -7.96 -10.50 -9.67
N ARG A 61 -7.03 -11.45 -9.46
CA ARG A 61 -7.35 -12.81 -9.03
C ARG A 61 -8.02 -12.83 -7.65
N ASN A 62 -7.48 -12.08 -6.69
CA ASN A 62 -8.01 -11.99 -5.32
C ASN A 62 -9.38 -11.31 -5.29
N GLU A 63 -9.57 -10.24 -6.06
CA GLU A 63 -10.78 -9.41 -6.01
C GLU A 63 -11.96 -10.05 -6.79
N PHE A 64 -11.70 -10.71 -7.92
CA PHE A 64 -12.77 -11.12 -8.84
C PHE A 64 -12.86 -12.62 -9.15
N LEU A 65 -11.84 -13.42 -8.83
CA LEU A 65 -11.79 -14.84 -9.21
C LEU A 65 -11.89 -15.81 -8.03
N ILE A 66 -12.23 -15.33 -6.83
CA ILE A 66 -12.41 -16.13 -5.59
C ILE A 66 -11.20 -17.07 -5.39
N MET A 67 -10.00 -16.50 -5.29
CA MET A 67 -8.78 -17.24 -5.00
C MET A 67 -8.41 -17.20 -3.51
N SER A 68 -7.74 -18.26 -3.06
CA SER A 68 -7.08 -18.30 -1.75
C SER A 68 -5.99 -17.22 -1.66
N ARG A 69 -5.85 -16.57 -0.49
CA ARG A 69 -4.74 -15.65 -0.19
C ARG A 69 -3.36 -16.33 -0.13
N SER A 70 -3.27 -17.64 -0.39
CA SER A 70 -2.04 -18.41 -0.30
C SER A 70 -0.87 -17.79 -1.06
N VAL A 71 -1.09 -17.22 -2.26
CA VAL A 71 0.00 -16.57 -3.02
C VAL A 71 0.58 -15.36 -2.28
N LEU A 72 -0.28 -14.55 -1.66
CA LEU A 72 0.16 -13.40 -0.88
C LEU A 72 0.85 -13.85 0.42
N ASP A 73 0.31 -14.87 1.08
CA ASP A 73 0.90 -15.45 2.29
C ASP A 73 2.27 -16.09 2.01
N ASP A 74 2.40 -16.85 0.93
CA ASP A 74 3.66 -17.45 0.48
C ASP A 74 4.69 -16.36 0.17
N ALA A 75 4.32 -15.36 -0.63
CA ALA A 75 5.21 -14.24 -0.95
C ALA A 75 5.62 -13.44 0.30
N ARG A 76 4.70 -13.27 1.27
CA ARG A 76 5.01 -12.63 2.55
C ARG A 76 6.02 -13.45 3.36
N ASN A 77 5.80 -14.75 3.48
CA ASN A 77 6.68 -15.67 4.21
C ASN A 77 8.07 -15.80 3.57
N ASN A 78 8.15 -15.68 2.25
CA ASN A 78 9.40 -15.75 1.48
C ASN A 78 10.08 -14.38 1.30
N ASN A 79 9.51 -13.29 1.85
CA ASN A 79 10.00 -11.92 1.66
C ASN A 79 10.10 -11.48 0.18
N GLU A 80 9.15 -11.90 -0.65
CA GLU A 80 9.10 -11.64 -2.10
C GLU A 80 8.26 -10.41 -2.46
N ILE A 81 7.59 -9.80 -1.48
CA ILE A 81 6.80 -8.58 -1.71
C ILE A 81 7.73 -7.39 -1.92
N THR A 82 7.56 -6.69 -3.04
CA THR A 82 8.31 -5.46 -3.33
C THR A 82 7.98 -4.38 -2.30
N ILE A 83 8.99 -3.90 -1.59
CA ILE A 83 8.83 -2.87 -0.56
C ILE A 83 8.72 -1.48 -1.21
N ILE A 84 7.62 -0.79 -0.92
CA ILE A 84 7.34 0.56 -1.40
C ILE A 84 7.70 1.55 -0.28
N PRO A 85 8.63 2.49 -0.53
CA PRO A 85 8.95 3.54 0.42
C PRO A 85 7.68 4.24 0.92
N PHE A 86 7.64 4.55 2.22
CA PHE A 86 6.49 5.10 2.92
C PHE A 86 5.31 4.13 3.11
N TRP A 87 4.70 3.55 2.08
CA TRP A 87 3.45 2.76 2.27
C TRP A 87 3.67 1.42 2.98
N SER A 88 4.78 0.74 2.67
CA SER A 88 5.10 -0.55 3.30
C SER A 88 5.36 -0.45 4.81
N GLN A 89 5.67 0.74 5.34
CA GLN A 89 5.94 0.93 6.77
C GLN A 89 4.71 0.64 7.67
N PHE A 90 3.52 0.66 7.07
CA PHE A 90 2.27 0.45 7.78
C PHE A 90 1.80 -1.01 7.74
N CYS A 91 2.37 -1.84 6.85
CA CYS A 91 1.96 -3.22 6.62
C CYS A 91 2.57 -4.24 7.59
N PHE A 92 3.34 -3.82 8.59
CA PHE A 92 4.06 -4.71 9.50
C PHE A 92 3.25 -5.17 10.73
N TYR A 93 1.97 -4.82 10.82
CA TYR A 93 1.12 -5.07 11.98
C TYR A 93 0.13 -6.25 11.83
N ASP A 94 0.25 -7.05 10.77
CA ASP A 94 -0.60 -8.23 10.51
C ASP A 94 0.08 -9.57 10.81
#